data_AF-A0A9D8P1C8-F1
#
_entry.id   AF-A0A9D8P1C8-F1
#
_cell.length_a   1.000
_cell.length_b   1.000
_cell.length_c   1.000
_cell.angle_alpha   90.00
_cell.angle_beta   90.00
_cell.angle_gamma   90.00
#
_symmetry.space_group_name_H-M   'P 1'
#
loop_
_entity.id
_entity.type
_entity.pdbx_description
1 polymer ?
#
loop_
_entity_poly.entity_id
_entity_poly.type
_entity_poly.pdbx_seq_one_letter_code
_entity_poly.pdbx_strand_id
1 'polypeptide(L)'
;MTPLEKAEAVFDELVAHYGAAEDRELRAAAKLLLVALDKFRAHGGPNWSALLDEYVDLAKRNPERLSRILHGNRSTKDSSLLA
;
A
#
# COMPACT_ATOMS: atom_id res chain seq x y z
N MET A 1 -1.05 -13.69 -7.37
CA MET A 1 -1.24 -12.43 -6.64
C MET A 1 0.15 -11.90 -6.32
N THR A 2 0.51 -10.70 -6.74
CA THR A 2 1.79 -10.08 -6.38
C THR A 2 1.79 -9.73 -4.88
N PRO A 3 2.96 -9.50 -4.25
CA PRO A 3 3.01 -9.07 -2.86
C PRO A 3 2.21 -7.79 -2.59
N LEU A 4 2.18 -6.87 -3.55
CA LEU A 4 1.38 -5.64 -3.46
C LEU A 4 -0.12 -5.94 -3.54
N GLU A 5 -0.54 -6.79 -4.49
CA GLU A 5 -1.94 -7.22 -4.60
C GLU A 5 -2.43 -7.92 -3.31
N LYS A 6 -1.54 -8.62 -2.58
CA LYS A 6 -1.89 -9.18 -1.26
C LYS A 6 -2.15 -8.11 -0.22
N ALA A 7 -1.37 -7.03 -0.22
CA ALA A 7 -1.59 -5.90 0.69
C ALA A 7 -2.89 -5.14 0.35
N GLU A 8 -3.19 -4.99 -0.95
CA GLU A 8 -4.46 -4.43 -1.43
C GLU A 8 -5.65 -5.31 -1.01
N ALA A 9 -5.54 -6.64 -1.10
CA ALA A 9 -6.60 -7.54 -0.63
C ALA A 9 -6.88 -7.41 0.87
N VAL A 10 -5.85 -7.26 1.70
CA VAL A 10 -6.03 -7.01 3.15
C VAL A 10 -6.71 -5.67 3.41
N PHE A 11 -6.41 -4.64 2.60
CA PHE A 11 -7.13 -3.36 2.67
C PHE A 11 -8.62 -3.55 2.39
N ASP A 12 -8.96 -4.25 1.32
CA ASP A 12 -10.36 -4.51 0.94
C ASP A 12 -11.10 -5.31 2.02
N GLU A 13 -10.44 -6.30 2.63
CA GLU A 13 -10.97 -7.06 3.78
C GLU A 13 -11.27 -6.17 4.99
N LEU A 14 -10.37 -5.22 5.31
CA LEU A 14 -10.58 -4.26 6.39
C LEU A 14 -11.73 -3.29 6.10
N VAL A 15 -11.83 -2.80 4.86
CA VAL A 15 -12.94 -1.94 4.44
C VAL A 15 -14.27 -2.69 4.59
N ALA A 16 -14.32 -3.95 4.14
CA ALA A 16 -15.51 -4.80 4.29
C ALA A 16 -15.87 -5.03 5.76
N HIS A 17 -14.87 -5.22 6.64
CA HIS A 17 -15.07 -5.38 8.07
C HIS A 17 -15.73 -4.14 8.73
N TYR A 18 -15.38 -2.94 8.28
CA TYR A 18 -15.98 -1.70 8.78
C TYR A 18 -17.41 -1.42 8.26
N GLY A 19 -17.88 -2.15 7.23
CA GLY A 19 -19.25 -2.09 6.75
C GLY A 19 -19.69 -0.69 6.28
N ALA A 20 -20.72 -0.14 6.92
CA ALA A 20 -21.27 1.19 6.60
C ALA A 20 -20.70 2.31 7.49
N ALA A 21 -19.62 2.07 8.23
CA ALA A 21 -19.00 3.10 9.05
C ALA A 21 -18.50 4.27 8.19
N GLU A 22 -18.63 5.48 8.72
CA GLU A 22 -18.02 6.67 8.15
C GLU A 22 -16.48 6.53 8.10
N ASP A 23 -15.91 7.01 6.99
CA ASP A 23 -14.46 6.98 6.72
C ASP A 23 -13.83 5.58 6.76
N ARG A 24 -14.59 4.52 6.48
CA ARG A 24 -14.11 3.12 6.54
C ARG A 24 -12.82 2.88 5.74
N GLU A 25 -12.68 3.49 4.56
CA GLU A 25 -11.49 3.39 3.72
C GLU A 25 -10.29 4.05 4.41
N LEU A 26 -10.48 5.24 5.00
CA LEU A 26 -9.44 5.92 5.76
C LEU A 26 -9.07 5.14 7.03
N ARG A 27 -10.04 4.56 7.73
CA ARG A 27 -9.81 3.71 8.92
C ARG A 27 -9.02 2.46 8.58
N ALA A 28 -9.36 1.79 7.47
CA ALA A 28 -8.62 0.64 6.96
C ALA A 28 -7.17 1.01 6.59
N ALA A 29 -6.98 2.11 5.84
CA ALA A 29 -5.66 2.61 5.48
C ALA A 29 -4.83 2.96 6.71
N ALA A 30 -5.42 3.66 7.69
CA ALA A 30 -4.75 4.02 8.94
C ALA A 30 -4.35 2.77 9.74
N LYS A 31 -5.19 1.73 9.76
CA LYS A 31 -4.87 0.47 10.45
C LYS A 31 -3.68 -0.24 9.82
N LEU A 32 -3.63 -0.29 8.48
CA LEU A 32 -2.48 -0.83 7.75
C LEU A 32 -1.22 -0.01 7.99
N LEU A 33 -1.34 1.33 7.99
CA LEU A 33 -0.21 2.21 8.27
C LEU A 33 0.36 1.97 9.67
N LEU A 34 -0.48 1.80 10.70
CA LEU A 34 -0.01 1.51 12.05
C LEU A 34 0.80 0.20 12.12
N VAL A 35 0.32 -0.85 11.44
CA VAL A 35 1.05 -2.12 11.36
C VAL A 35 2.36 -1.94 10.60
N ALA A 36 2.34 -1.23 9.47
CA ALA A 36 3.54 -0.96 8.69
C ALA A 36 4.59 -0.18 9.50
N LEU A 37 4.18 0.86 10.24
CA LEU A 37 5.05 1.66 11.10
C LEU A 37 5.71 0.81 12.19
N ASP A 38 4.97 -0.10 12.83
CA ASP A 38 5.55 -1.06 13.78
C ASP A 38 6.64 -1.91 13.12
N LYS A 39 6.41 -2.40 11.89
CA LYS A 39 7.39 -3.23 11.16
C LYS A 39 8.60 -2.43 10.69
N PHE A 40 8.40 -1.22 10.18
CA PHE A 40 9.51 -0.32 9.86
C PHE A 40 10.38 -0.08 11.08
N ARG A 41 9.79 0.33 12.21
CA ARG A 41 10.53 0.54 13.47
C ARG A 41 11.25 -0.71 13.94
N ALA A 42 10.62 -1.89 13.84
CA ALA A 42 11.19 -3.14 14.32
C ALA A 42 12.34 -3.67 13.43
N HIS A 43 12.30 -3.42 12.12
CA HIS A 43 13.21 -4.04 11.16
C HIS A 43 14.15 -3.07 10.43
N GLY A 44 13.86 -1.77 10.45
CA GLY A 44 14.57 -0.74 9.66
C GLY A 44 15.84 -0.17 10.31
N GLY A 45 16.20 -0.63 11.52
CA GLY A 45 17.40 -0.17 12.22
C GLY A 45 17.37 1.34 12.57
N PRO A 46 18.54 1.99 12.73
CA PRO A 46 18.63 3.38 13.18
C PRO A 46 17.97 4.40 12.24
N ASN A 47 17.85 4.08 10.94
CA ASN A 47 17.31 4.97 9.91
C ASN A 47 15.98 4.45 9.34
N TRP A 48 15.18 3.80 10.19
CA TRP A 48 13.96 3.13 9.75
C TRP A 48 12.95 4.05 9.06
N SER A 49 12.94 5.36 9.38
CA SER A 49 11.97 6.31 8.85
C SER A 49 12.33 6.83 7.45
N ALA A 50 13.57 6.71 6.98
CA ALA A 50 13.96 7.31 5.71
C ALA A 50 13.11 6.80 4.53
N LEU A 51 12.85 5.49 4.46
CA LEU A 51 12.00 4.92 3.41
C LEU A 51 10.53 5.34 3.54
N LEU A 52 10.03 5.50 4.78
CA LEU A 52 8.70 6.05 5.02
C LEU A 52 8.61 7.49 4.50
N ASP A 53 9.60 8.32 4.83
CA ASP A 53 9.64 9.73 4.43
C ASP A 53 9.68 9.85 2.89
N GLU A 54 10.46 9.01 2.21
CA GLU A 54 10.48 8.94 0.74
C GLU A 54 9.11 8.62 0.14
N TYR A 55 8.37 7.66 0.71
CA TYR A 55 7.04 7.32 0.21
C TYR A 55 5.99 8.40 0.50
N VAL A 56 6.08 9.06 1.66
CA VAL A 56 5.23 10.20 1.99
C VAL A 56 5.49 11.36 1.04
N ASP A 57 6.76 11.65 0.74
CA ASP A 57 7.13 12.69 -0.22
C ASP A 57 6.70 12.34 -1.64
N LEU A 58 6.82 11.07 -2.04
CA LEU A 58 6.28 10.58 -3.31
C LEU A 58 4.78 10.84 -3.42
N ALA A 59 4.00 10.51 -2.38
CA ALA A 59 2.56 10.73 -2.36
C ALA A 59 2.18 12.21 -2.46
N LYS A 60 2.91 13.09 -1.76
CA LYS A 60 2.68 14.54 -1.77
C LYS A 60 3.06 15.21 -3.07
N ARG A 61 4.21 14.83 -3.65
CA ARG A 61 4.84 15.56 -4.75
C ARG A 61 4.52 14.98 -6.12
N ASN A 62 4.30 13.66 -6.20
CA ASN A 62 4.15 12.94 -7.47
C ASN A 62 3.06 11.84 -7.39
N PRO A 63 1.79 12.18 -7.15
CA PRO A 63 0.70 11.21 -7.01
C PRO A 63 0.53 10.32 -8.25
N GLU A 64 0.79 10.85 -9.44
CA GLU A 64 0.75 10.07 -10.70
C GLU A 64 1.82 8.97 -10.75
N ARG A 65 3.00 9.24 -10.18
CA ARG A 65 4.07 8.24 -10.08
C ARG A 65 3.71 7.17 -9.06
N LEU A 66 3.10 7.56 -7.94
CA LEU A 66 2.58 6.61 -6.95
C LEU A 66 1.53 5.69 -7.60
N SER A 67 0.57 6.26 -8.33
CA SER A 67 -0.43 5.49 -9.08
C SER A 67 0.23 4.51 -10.06
N ARG A 68 1.23 4.95 -10.83
CA ARG A 68 1.97 4.04 -11.73
C ARG A 68 2.70 2.91 -11.01
N ILE A 69 3.24 3.13 -9.81
CA ILE A 69 3.86 2.06 -9.03
C ILE A 69 2.82 1.03 -8.59
N LEU A 70 1.65 1.49 -8.15
CA LEU A 70 0.55 0.60 -7.75
C LEU A 70 0.01 -0.21 -8.93
N HIS A 71 -0.17 0.42 -10.10
CA HIS A 71 -0.73 -0.22 -11.30
C HIS A 71 0.32 -1.00 -12.12
N GLY A 72 1.57 -0.56 -12.15
CA GLY A 72 2.65 -1.19 -12.92
C GLY A 72 3.05 -2.58 -12.41
N ASN A 73 2.71 -2.90 -11.16
CA ASN A 73 2.85 -4.24 -10.60
C ASN A 73 1.72 -5.20 -11.01
N ARG A 74 0.66 -4.72 -11.68
CA ARG A 74 -0.47 -5.55 -12.15
C ARG A 74 -0.27 -6.07 -13.59
N SER A 75 0.52 -5.36 -14.41
CA SER A 75 0.60 -5.60 -15.87
C SER A 75 1.52 -6.75 -16.31
N THR A 76 2.34 -7.35 -15.44
CA THR A 76 3.16 -8.53 -15.81
C THR A 76 2.34 -9.81 -16.02
N LYS A 77 1.01 -9.77 -15.79
CA LYS A 77 0.12 -10.91 -16.01
C LYS A 77 -0.52 -10.97 -17.40
N ASP A 78 -0.46 -9.91 -18.21
CA ASP A 78 -1.16 -9.88 -19.50
C ASP A 78 -0.26 -10.22 -20.70
N SER A 79 1.03 -10.47 -20.47
CA SER A 79 1.97 -10.84 -21.54
C SER A 79 2.01 -12.35 -21.85
N SER A 80 1.17 -13.17 -21.21
CA SER A 80 1.05 -14.61 -21.52
C SER A 80 -0.18 -14.97 -22.36
N LEU A 81 -0.89 -13.99 -22.91
CA LEU A 81 -2.04 -14.20 -23.82
C LEU A 81 -1.78 -13.76 -25.27
N LEU A 82 -0.51 -13.52 -25.64
CA LEU A 82 -0.11 -13.13 -27.00
C LEU A 82 1.06 -13.97 -27.56
N ALA A 83 1.16 -15.25 -27.17
CA ALA A 83 2.10 -16.21 -27.78
C ALA A 83 1.38 -17.42 -28.36
#